data_AF-A0AAI9VAH6-F1
#
_entry.id   AF-A0AAI9VAH6-F1
#
_cell.length_a   1.000
_cell.length_b   1.000
_cell.length_c   1.000
_cell.angle_alpha   90.00
_cell.angle_beta   90.00
_cell.angle_gamma   90.00
#
_symmetry.space_group_name_H-M   'P 1'
#
loop_
_entity.id
_entity.type
_entity.pdbx_description
1 polymer ?
#
loop_
_entity_poly.entity_id
_entity_poly.type
_entity_poly.pdbx_seq_one_letter_code
_entity_poly.pdbx_strand_id
1 'polypeptide(L)'
;MGSLLPTTIRIDASLLNWHHLSSTASFLLLSSLLLGILSQVLSRRLKVPTPLSEEVSDILNRKRSYGANARKLLDKYYERFKSKPFGIDTMNGVKVVLPLASVDELKSHPALSFKASIDNDALINYTGIGGVDAWGVHQILAKMNPSLGAYVPVFHEMIQEHLPKFLGSPTASLTCG
;
A
#
# COMPACT_ATOMS: atom_id res chain seq x y z
N MET A 1 -12.51 71.87 -22.01
CA MET A 1 -12.80 70.42 -22.08
C MET A 1 -11.57 69.74 -22.65
N GLY A 2 -10.74 69.14 -21.79
CA GLY A 2 -9.43 68.62 -22.13
C GLY A 2 -9.50 67.23 -22.77
N SER A 3 -8.80 67.06 -23.89
CA SER A 3 -8.67 65.82 -24.67
C SER A 3 -7.83 64.79 -23.89
N LEU A 4 -8.39 63.59 -23.69
CA LEU A 4 -7.72 62.40 -23.19
C LEU A 4 -7.06 61.68 -24.38
N LEU A 5 -5.74 61.81 -24.53
CA LEU A 5 -4.95 60.97 -25.43
C LEU A 5 -4.33 59.78 -24.68
N PRO A 6 -4.17 58.62 -25.34
CA PRO A 6 -3.80 57.37 -24.69
C PRO A 6 -2.33 57.36 -24.28
N THR A 7 -2.07 56.84 -23.07
CA THR A 7 -0.74 56.52 -22.56
C THR A 7 -0.07 55.51 -23.49
N THR A 8 0.97 55.96 -24.20
CA THR A 8 1.84 55.09 -25.00
C THR A 8 2.70 54.25 -24.05
N ILE A 9 2.51 52.93 -24.10
CA ILE A 9 3.37 51.98 -23.40
C ILE A 9 4.73 52.01 -24.10
N ARG A 10 5.72 52.68 -23.50
CA ARG A 10 7.12 52.58 -23.92
C ARG A 10 7.67 51.24 -23.45
N ILE A 11 7.92 50.34 -24.39
CA ILE A 11 8.74 49.15 -24.14
C ILE A 11 10.19 49.60 -24.26
N ASP A 12 10.92 49.62 -23.14
CA ASP A 12 12.34 49.99 -23.12
C ASP A 12 13.16 48.97 -23.93
N ALA A 13 13.81 49.45 -24.99
CA ALA A 13 14.62 48.65 -25.91
C ALA A 13 15.89 48.04 -25.26
N SER A 14 16.21 48.42 -24.02
CA SER A 14 17.30 47.82 -23.22
C SER A 14 17.00 46.38 -22.81
N LEU A 15 15.73 45.96 -22.82
CA LEU A 15 15.30 44.57 -22.64
C LEU A 15 15.58 43.68 -23.87
N LEU A 16 15.87 44.28 -25.03
CA LEU A 16 16.10 43.59 -26.30
C LEU A 16 17.59 43.42 -26.61
N ASN A 17 18.43 43.25 -25.59
CA ASN A 17 19.85 42.98 -25.80
C ASN A 17 20.03 41.47 -26.08
N TRP A 18 20.58 41.12 -27.25
CA TRP A 18 20.70 39.73 -27.72
C TRP A 18 21.46 38.81 -26.73
N HIS A 19 22.40 39.39 -25.98
CA HIS A 19 23.12 38.69 -24.91
C HIS A 19 22.24 38.33 -23.70
N HIS A 20 21.28 39.19 -23.32
CA HIS A 20 20.34 38.88 -22.24
C HIS A 20 19.29 37.84 -22.69
N LEU A 21 18.86 37.89 -23.95
CA LEU A 21 17.97 36.86 -24.52
C LEU A 21 18.66 35.49 -24.62
N SER A 22 19.90 35.43 -25.09
CA SER A 22 20.63 34.16 -25.21
C SER A 22 20.97 33.54 -23.85
N SER A 23 21.35 34.35 -22.86
CA SER A 23 21.66 33.87 -21.51
C SER A 23 20.40 33.39 -20.79
N THR A 24 19.31 34.16 -20.82
CA THR A 24 18.03 33.74 -20.22
C THR A 24 17.47 32.47 -20.86
N ALA A 25 17.52 32.34 -22.19
CA ALA A 25 17.11 31.12 -22.88
C ALA A 25 17.98 29.91 -22.48
N SER A 26 19.30 30.10 -22.35
CA SER A 26 20.23 29.05 -21.92
C SER A 26 19.93 28.58 -20.50
N PHE A 27 19.66 29.51 -19.57
CA PHE A 27 19.29 29.17 -18.19
C PHE A 27 17.96 28.42 -18.10
N LEU A 28 16.96 28.81 -18.89
CA LEU A 28 15.67 28.11 -18.95
C LEU A 28 15.78 26.71 -19.53
N LEU A 29 16.61 26.53 -20.56
CA LEU A 29 16.89 25.20 -21.11
C LEU A 29 17.63 24.32 -20.11
N LEU A 30 18.64 24.86 -19.42
CA LEU A 30 19.39 24.11 -18.41
C LEU A 30 18.51 23.72 -17.21
N SER A 31 17.66 24.64 -16.74
CA SER A 31 16.77 24.37 -15.60
C SER A 31 15.69 23.34 -15.95
N SER A 32 15.13 23.42 -17.16
CA SER A 32 14.19 22.43 -17.69
C SER A 32 14.83 21.04 -17.80
N LEU A 33 16.07 20.97 -18.32
CA LEU A 33 16.81 19.72 -18.42
C LEU A 33 17.09 19.12 -17.03
N LEU A 34 17.53 19.95 -16.08
CA LEU A 34 17.79 19.54 -14.69
C LEU A 34 16.53 19.03 -14.00
N LEU A 35 15.40 19.73 -14.17
CA LEU A 35 14.10 19.31 -13.62
C LEU A 35 13.61 18.01 -14.26
N GLY A 36 13.83 17.82 -15.56
CA GLY A 36 13.51 16.58 -16.28
C GLY A 36 14.32 15.39 -15.75
N ILE A 37 15.63 15.56 -15.61
CA ILE A 37 16.52 14.52 -15.06
C ILE A 37 16.16 14.22 -13.60
N LEU A 38 15.94 15.26 -12.78
CA LEU A 38 15.57 15.10 -11.38
C LEU A 38 14.22 14.38 -11.23
N SER A 39 13.23 14.75 -12.04
CA SER A 39 11.92 14.09 -12.10
C SER A 39 12.03 12.62 -12.47
N GLN A 40 12.92 12.29 -13.42
CA GLN A 40 13.14 10.91 -13.87
C GLN A 40 13.87 10.06 -12.82
N VAL A 41 14.85 10.64 -12.11
CA VAL A 41 15.54 9.98 -10.99
C VAL A 41 14.60 9.75 -9.80
N LEU A 42 13.67 10.68 -9.55
CA LEU A 42 12.66 10.56 -8.50
C LEU A 42 11.54 9.60 -8.89
N SER A 43 11.21 9.50 -10.17
CA SER A 43 10.20 8.57 -10.73
C SER A 43 10.75 7.16 -10.89
N ARG A 44 11.22 6.55 -9.80
CA ARG A 44 11.54 5.11 -9.79
C ARG A 44 10.26 4.31 -9.97
N ARG A 45 9.96 3.92 -11.21
CA ARG A 45 8.87 2.97 -11.50
C ARG A 45 9.25 1.60 -10.96
N LEU A 46 8.33 0.94 -10.26
CA LEU A 46 8.50 -0.48 -9.93
C LEU A 46 8.63 -1.27 -11.24
N LYS A 47 9.70 -2.05 -11.37
CA LYS A 47 9.96 -2.92 -12.53
C LYS A 47 9.13 -4.22 -12.52
N VAL A 48 8.16 -4.32 -11.62
CA VAL A 48 7.37 -5.53 -11.40
C VAL A 48 6.13 -5.51 -12.30
N PRO A 49 5.77 -6.61 -12.97
CA PRO A 49 4.56 -6.66 -13.79
C PRO A 49 3.30 -6.49 -12.93
N THR A 50 2.42 -5.58 -13.34
CA THR A 50 1.08 -5.36 -12.74
C THR A 50 0.01 -5.92 -13.68
N PRO A 51 -0.36 -7.21 -13.58
CA PRO A 51 -1.25 -7.85 -14.56
C PRO A 51 -2.65 -7.23 -14.62
N LEU A 52 -3.14 -6.67 -13.51
CA LEU A 52 -4.43 -5.98 -13.51
C LEU A 52 -4.39 -4.65 -14.29
N SER A 53 -3.20 -4.06 -14.47
CA SER A 53 -3.03 -2.85 -15.30
C SER A 53 -3.10 -3.13 -16.80
N GLU A 54 -2.87 -4.38 -17.20
CA GLU A 54 -3.06 -4.84 -18.58
C GLU A 54 -4.55 -5.06 -18.90
N GLU A 55 -5.33 -5.47 -17.90
CA GLU A 55 -6.77 -5.78 -18.06
C GLU A 55 -7.68 -4.56 -17.88
N VAL A 56 -7.31 -3.64 -16.98
CA VAL A 56 -8.11 -2.45 -16.65
C VAL A 56 -7.26 -1.19 -16.80
N SER A 57 -7.58 -0.40 -17.82
CA SER A 57 -6.89 0.86 -18.14
C SER A 57 -7.08 1.92 -17.06
N ASP A 58 -8.31 2.04 -16.52
CA ASP A 58 -8.61 3.01 -15.46
C ASP A 58 -8.02 2.61 -14.10
N ILE A 59 -7.18 3.48 -13.56
CA ILE A 59 -6.46 3.28 -12.29
C ILE A 59 -7.44 3.20 -11.11
N LEU A 60 -8.51 3.99 -11.10
CA LEU A 60 -9.45 4.01 -9.96
C LEU A 60 -10.28 2.73 -9.92
N ASN A 61 -10.84 2.33 -11.07
CA ASN A 61 -11.53 1.06 -11.17
C ASN A 61 -10.62 -0.12 -10.84
N ARG A 62 -9.37 -0.09 -11.32
CA ARG A 62 -8.36 -1.10 -11.01
C ARG A 62 -8.16 -1.28 -9.50
N LYS A 63 -7.97 -0.18 -8.77
CA LYS A 63 -7.80 -0.23 -7.31
C LYS A 63 -9.08 -0.65 -6.56
N ARG A 64 -10.27 -0.30 -7.07
CA ARG A 64 -11.56 -0.74 -6.51
C ARG A 64 -11.81 -2.24 -6.70
N SER A 65 -11.43 -2.78 -7.87
CA SER A 65 -11.58 -4.20 -8.18
C SER A 65 -10.84 -5.09 -7.18
N TYR A 66 -9.69 -4.63 -6.67
CA TYR A 66 -8.97 -5.32 -5.61
C TYR A 66 -9.81 -5.44 -4.34
N GLY A 67 -10.45 -4.36 -3.87
CA GLY A 67 -11.25 -4.37 -2.65
C GLY A 67 -12.38 -5.41 -2.66
N ALA A 68 -13.08 -5.52 -3.79
CA ALA A 68 -14.21 -6.45 -3.93
C ALA A 68 -13.80 -7.91 -4.24
N ASN A 69 -12.70 -8.12 -4.97
CA ASN A 69 -12.35 -9.42 -5.55
C ASN A 69 -10.91 -9.87 -5.23
N ALA A 70 -10.32 -9.39 -4.13
CA ALA A 70 -8.92 -9.63 -3.78
C ALA A 70 -8.51 -11.11 -3.90
N ARG A 71 -9.27 -12.02 -3.29
CA ARG A 71 -8.98 -13.46 -3.32
C ARG A 71 -8.94 -14.02 -4.73
N LYS A 72 -9.98 -13.76 -5.53
CA LYS A 72 -10.08 -14.25 -6.91
C LYS A 72 -8.96 -13.72 -7.80
N LEU A 73 -8.57 -12.46 -7.60
CA LEU A 73 -7.46 -11.85 -8.34
C LEU A 73 -6.11 -12.43 -7.92
N LEU A 74 -5.90 -12.63 -6.62
CA LEU A 74 -4.70 -13.27 -6.10
C LEU A 74 -4.57 -14.69 -6.62
N ASP A 75 -5.61 -15.51 -6.54
CA ASP A 75 -5.59 -16.88 -7.05
C ASP A 75 -5.27 -16.92 -8.56
N LYS A 76 -5.92 -16.04 -9.34
CA LYS A 76 -5.70 -15.91 -10.79
C LYS A 76 -4.25 -15.57 -11.13
N TYR A 77 -3.67 -14.58 -10.46
CA TYR A 77 -2.32 -14.10 -10.78
C TYR A 77 -1.24 -14.94 -10.13
N TYR A 78 -1.51 -15.56 -8.99
CA TYR A 78 -0.62 -16.53 -8.38
C TYR A 78 -0.43 -17.73 -9.32
N GLU A 79 -1.51 -18.25 -9.93
CA GLU A 79 -1.39 -19.32 -10.93
C GLU A 79 -0.56 -18.90 -12.15
N ARG A 80 -0.67 -17.64 -12.59
CA ARG A 80 0.06 -17.09 -13.75
C ARG A 80 1.54 -16.79 -13.45
N PHE A 81 1.87 -16.35 -12.24
CA PHE A 81 3.18 -15.84 -11.86
C PHE A 81 3.84 -16.62 -10.71
N LYS A 82 3.49 -17.91 -10.51
CA LYS A 82 3.97 -18.76 -9.38
C LYS A 82 5.44 -18.56 -8.96
N SER A 83 6.33 -18.39 -9.94
CA SER A 83 7.77 -18.27 -9.75
C SER A 83 8.32 -16.84 -9.84
N LYS A 84 7.49 -15.84 -10.16
CA LYS A 84 7.92 -14.46 -10.42
C LYS A 84 7.16 -13.46 -9.54
N PRO A 85 7.82 -12.39 -9.07
CA PRO A 85 7.11 -11.33 -8.36
C PRO A 85 6.14 -10.61 -9.30
N PHE A 86 4.97 -10.24 -8.79
CA PHE A 86 3.99 -9.44 -9.52
C PHE A 86 3.35 -8.40 -8.59
N GLY A 87 2.87 -7.30 -9.16
CA GLY A 87 2.27 -6.18 -8.44
C GLY A 87 0.75 -6.20 -8.54
N ILE A 88 0.07 -5.74 -7.49
CA ILE A 88 -1.36 -5.51 -7.47
C ILE A 88 -1.63 -4.08 -7.02
N ASP A 89 -2.37 -3.33 -7.84
CA ASP A 89 -2.82 -2.00 -7.47
C ASP A 89 -3.91 -2.07 -6.39
N THR A 90 -3.61 -1.51 -5.23
CA THR A 90 -4.56 -1.36 -4.12
C THR A 90 -4.83 0.12 -3.85
N MET A 91 -5.81 0.42 -3.01
CA MET A 91 -6.10 1.81 -2.60
C MET A 91 -4.91 2.47 -1.89
N ASN A 92 -4.09 1.68 -1.21
CA ASN A 92 -2.92 2.13 -0.46
C ASN A 92 -1.62 2.14 -1.29
N GLY A 93 -1.71 1.86 -2.60
CA GLY A 93 -0.56 1.76 -3.50
C GLY A 93 -0.39 0.37 -4.10
N VAL A 94 0.73 0.14 -4.79
CA VAL A 94 1.03 -1.15 -5.43
C VAL A 94 1.60 -2.10 -4.37
N LYS A 95 0.90 -3.20 -4.09
CA LYS A 95 1.40 -4.29 -3.25
C LYS A 95 2.13 -5.30 -4.14
N VAL A 96 3.37 -5.64 -3.80
CA VAL A 96 4.15 -6.65 -4.53
C VAL A 96 3.94 -8.01 -3.86
N VAL A 97 3.47 -8.98 -4.65
CA VAL A 97 3.36 -10.38 -4.27
C VAL A 97 4.64 -11.09 -4.68
N LEU A 98 5.24 -11.78 -3.72
CA LEU A 98 6.52 -12.46 -3.89
C LEU A 98 6.30 -13.99 -3.89
N PRO A 99 7.06 -14.75 -4.68
CA PRO A 99 6.93 -16.21 -4.72
C PRO A 99 7.39 -16.83 -3.40
N LEU A 100 6.78 -17.95 -3.00
CA LEU A 100 7.09 -18.61 -1.72
C LEU A 100 8.58 -18.97 -1.58
N ALA A 101 9.26 -19.28 -2.68
CA ALA A 101 10.69 -19.58 -2.69
C ALA A 101 11.57 -18.42 -2.19
N SER A 102 11.10 -17.17 -2.31
CA SER A 102 11.84 -15.98 -1.86
C SER A 102 11.65 -15.68 -0.38
N VAL A 103 10.71 -16.35 0.30
CA VAL A 103 10.34 -16.07 1.70
C VAL A 103 11.53 -16.22 2.64
N ASP A 104 12.39 -17.21 2.44
CA ASP A 104 13.53 -17.44 3.34
C ASP A 104 14.61 -16.35 3.22
N GLU A 105 14.82 -15.80 2.02
CA GLU A 105 15.71 -14.66 1.79
C GLU A 105 15.13 -13.34 2.34
N LEU A 106 13.81 -13.17 2.19
CA LEU A 106 13.09 -11.96 2.60
C LEU A 106 12.97 -11.81 4.12
N LYS A 107 12.89 -12.93 4.86
CA LYS A 107 12.79 -12.93 6.34
C LYS A 107 13.97 -12.21 7.01
N SER A 108 15.16 -12.28 6.41
CA SER A 108 16.37 -11.64 6.93
C SER A 108 16.64 -10.24 6.38
N HIS A 109 15.83 -9.75 5.44
CA HIS A 109 16.15 -8.52 4.71
C HIS A 109 15.81 -7.27 5.55
N PRO A 110 16.78 -6.34 5.79
CA PRO A 110 16.58 -5.19 6.69
C PRO A 110 15.56 -4.18 6.18
N ALA A 111 15.26 -4.17 4.88
CA ALA A 111 14.23 -3.32 4.29
C ALA A 111 12.79 -3.85 4.51
N LEU A 112 12.61 -5.05 5.07
CA LEU A 112 11.31 -5.63 5.37
C LEU A 112 11.09 -5.66 6.88
N SER A 113 10.00 -5.06 7.32
CA SER A 113 9.64 -5.00 8.73
C SER A 113 8.21 -5.48 8.91
N PHE A 114 8.04 -6.61 9.59
CA PHE A 114 6.74 -7.13 9.96
C PHE A 114 6.00 -6.16 10.90
N LYS A 115 6.74 -5.49 11.77
CA LYS A 115 6.22 -4.40 12.62
C LYS A 115 5.59 -3.30 11.78
N ALA A 116 6.31 -2.81 10.76
CA ALA A 116 5.81 -1.75 9.89
C ALA A 116 4.55 -2.18 9.13
N SER A 117 4.43 -3.46 8.74
CA SER A 117 3.22 -3.98 8.10
C SER A 117 2.03 -3.99 9.05
N ILE A 118 2.20 -4.50 10.28
CA ILE A 118 1.13 -4.54 11.27
C ILE A 118 0.72 -3.12 11.67
N ASP A 119 1.69 -2.24 11.90
CA ASP A 119 1.43 -0.85 12.29
C ASP A 119 0.59 -0.11 11.23
N ASN A 120 0.84 -0.39 9.95
CA ASN A 120 0.06 0.15 8.84
C ASN A 120 -1.36 -0.44 8.80
N ASP A 121 -1.51 -1.76 8.95
CA ASP A 121 -2.81 -2.43 8.91
C ASP A 121 -3.65 -2.17 10.18
N ALA A 122 -3.01 -1.93 11.33
CA ALA A 122 -3.65 -1.49 12.57
C ALA A 122 -4.15 -0.03 12.50
N LEU A 123 -3.85 0.66 11.40
CA LEU A 123 -4.26 2.03 11.12
C LEU A 123 -3.94 2.95 12.31
N ILE A 124 -2.74 2.86 12.90
CA ILE A 124 -2.37 3.59 14.12
C ILE A 124 -2.65 5.09 13.98
N ASN A 125 -2.40 5.66 12.80
CA ASN A 125 -2.67 7.07 12.50
C ASN A 125 -4.16 7.44 12.59
N TYR A 126 -5.05 6.48 12.42
CA TYR A 126 -6.50 6.64 12.51
C TYR A 126 -7.04 6.22 13.90
N THR A 127 -6.53 5.12 14.47
CA THR A 127 -7.05 4.53 15.71
C THR A 127 -6.45 5.15 16.96
N GLY A 128 -5.23 5.72 16.87
CA GLY A 128 -4.49 6.22 18.03
C GLY A 128 -4.05 5.13 19.01
N ILE A 129 -4.32 3.86 18.71
CA ILE A 129 -3.89 2.71 19.49
C ILE A 129 -2.43 2.47 19.12
N GLY A 130 -1.51 2.61 20.08
CA GLY A 130 -0.08 2.41 19.86
C GLY A 130 0.21 1.10 19.12
N GLY A 131 1.12 1.15 18.14
CA GLY A 131 1.50 0.00 17.34
C GLY A 131 2.05 -1.17 18.16
N VAL A 132 2.23 -2.31 17.51
CA VAL A 132 2.76 -3.49 18.21
C VAL A 132 4.22 -3.22 18.57
N ASP A 133 4.57 -3.39 19.84
CA ASP A 133 5.94 -3.25 20.31
C ASP A 133 6.85 -4.32 19.68
N ALA A 134 8.16 -4.08 19.65
CA ALA A 134 9.10 -5.02 19.01
C ALA A 134 9.02 -6.43 19.65
N TRP A 135 8.72 -6.51 20.94
CA TRP A 135 8.51 -7.76 21.65
C TRP A 135 7.20 -8.46 21.25
N GLY A 136 6.10 -7.73 21.09
CA GLY A 136 4.82 -8.26 20.62
C GLY A 136 4.89 -8.84 19.22
N VAL A 137 5.70 -8.26 18.33
CA VAL A 137 5.99 -8.84 17.00
C VAL A 137 6.68 -10.21 17.13
N HIS A 138 7.69 -10.31 18.00
CA HIS A 138 8.36 -11.58 18.28
C HIS A 138 7.41 -12.61 18.89
N GLN A 139 6.51 -12.20 19.79
CA GLN A 139 5.49 -13.08 20.38
C GLN A 139 4.47 -13.56 19.35
N ILE A 140 4.00 -12.70 18.45
CA ILE A 140 3.07 -13.09 17.38
C ILE A 140 3.74 -14.11 16.45
N LEU A 141 4.97 -13.82 16.00
CA LEU A 141 5.73 -14.72 15.14
C LEU A 141 6.09 -16.05 15.83
N ALA A 142 6.44 -16.01 17.13
CA ALA A 142 6.76 -17.19 17.92
C ALA A 142 5.52 -18.02 18.26
N LYS A 143 4.37 -17.39 18.56
CA LYS A 143 3.14 -18.10 18.94
C LYS A 143 2.41 -18.76 17.77
N MET A 144 2.64 -18.29 16.54
CA MET A 144 2.01 -18.83 15.34
C MET A 144 2.55 -20.20 14.89
N ASN A 145 3.68 -20.71 15.41
CA ASN A 145 4.30 -21.93 14.85
C ASN A 145 4.41 -23.16 15.78
N PRO A 146 4.46 -23.06 17.12
CA PRO A 146 4.39 -24.26 17.99
C PRO A 146 3.36 -24.24 19.12
N SER A 147 2.90 -23.07 19.60
CA SER A 147 2.01 -23.01 20.78
C SER A 147 0.53 -23.17 20.47
N LEU A 148 0.12 -23.09 19.20
CA LEU A 148 -1.30 -23.20 18.83
C LEU A 148 -1.88 -24.54 19.27
N GLY A 149 -1.13 -25.65 19.09
CA GLY A 149 -1.52 -26.98 19.55
C GLY A 149 -1.68 -27.08 21.07
N ALA A 150 -0.90 -26.31 21.85
CA ALA A 150 -0.99 -26.28 23.30
C ALA A 150 -2.23 -25.52 23.80
N TYR A 151 -2.75 -24.57 23.02
CA TYR A 151 -3.98 -23.84 23.36
C TYR A 151 -5.26 -24.57 22.95
N VAL A 152 -5.19 -25.54 22.02
CA VAL A 152 -6.34 -26.36 21.60
C VAL A 152 -7.11 -26.97 22.79
N PRO A 153 -6.47 -27.67 23.76
CA PRO A 153 -7.20 -28.24 24.89
C PRO A 153 -7.86 -27.17 25.77
N VAL A 154 -7.19 -26.03 26.00
CA VAL A 154 -7.71 -24.91 26.80
C VAL A 154 -8.94 -24.27 26.13
N PHE A 155 -8.88 -24.06 24.81
CA PHE A 155 -10.04 -23.56 24.06
C PHE A 155 -11.18 -24.58 24.05
N HIS A 156 -10.88 -25.88 23.94
CA HIS A 156 -11.89 -26.93 24.00
C HIS A 156 -12.62 -26.92 25.35
N GLU A 157 -11.89 -26.76 26.45
CA GLU A 157 -12.43 -26.69 27.80
C GLU A 157 -13.31 -25.45 28.00
N MET A 158 -12.83 -24.27 27.61
CA MET A 158 -13.62 -23.03 27.67
C MET A 158 -14.89 -23.11 26.82
N ILE A 159 -14.81 -23.70 25.63
CA ILE A 159 -15.97 -23.91 24.77
C ILE A 159 -16.94 -24.86 25.48
N GLN A 160 -16.50 -26.02 25.97
CA GLN A 160 -17.38 -26.99 26.65
C GLN A 160 -18.04 -26.40 27.90
N GLU A 161 -17.34 -25.55 28.66
CA GLU A 161 -17.89 -24.89 29.85
C GLU A 161 -18.99 -23.88 29.50
N HIS A 162 -18.83 -23.16 28.38
CA HIS A 162 -19.73 -22.06 28.00
C HIS A 162 -20.79 -22.48 27.00
N LEU A 163 -20.60 -23.58 26.27
CA LEU A 163 -21.53 -24.13 25.28
C LEU A 163 -22.95 -24.35 25.84
N PRO A 164 -23.15 -24.88 27.07
CA PRO A 164 -24.48 -25.06 27.66
C PRO A 164 -25.19 -23.73 27.95
N LYS A 165 -24.44 -22.67 28.25
CA LYS A 165 -24.99 -21.32 28.50
C LYS A 165 -25.50 -20.69 27.19
N PHE A 166 -24.90 -21.03 26.05
CA PHE A 166 -25.28 -20.49 24.73
C PHE A 166 -26.33 -21.33 24.01
N LEU A 167 -26.31 -22.66 24.16
CA LEU A 167 -27.28 -23.56 23.52
C LEU A 167 -28.55 -23.78 24.36
N GLY A 168 -28.55 -23.35 25.62
CA GLY A 168 -29.58 -23.70 26.59
C GLY A 168 -29.44 -25.16 27.03
N SER A 169 -29.63 -25.42 28.32
CA SER A 169 -29.54 -26.79 28.86
C SER A 169 -30.62 -27.69 28.23
N PRO A 170 -30.27 -28.83 27.60
CA PRO A 170 -31.26 -29.78 27.11
C PRO A 170 -31.78 -30.65 28.27
N THR A 171 -32.34 -30.04 29.31
CA THR A 171 -32.99 -30.76 30.41
C THR A 171 -34.04 -29.89 31.09
N ALA A 172 -35.21 -29.77 30.47
CA ALA A 172 -36.47 -29.45 31.14
C ALA A 172 -37.66 -29.94 30.31
N SER A 173 -37.67 -31.21 29.93
CA SER A 173 -38.85 -31.91 29.42
C SER A 173 -38.49 -33.39 29.32
N LEU A 174 -38.74 -34.13 30.40
CA LEU A 174 -39.02 -35.57 30.46
C LEU A 174 -39.07 -35.94 31.96
N THR A 175 -40.06 -35.38 32.66
CA THR A 175 -40.63 -36.02 33.85
C THR A 175 -41.96 -36.59 33.43
N CYS A 176 -42.08 -37.91 33.60
CA CYS A 176 -43.22 -38.74 33.26
C CYS A 176 -44.55 -38.25 33.86
N GLY A 177 -45.63 -38.50 33.11
CA GLY A 177 -47.03 -38.43 33.50
C GLY A 177 -47.87 -39.01 32.38
#